data_AF-A0A9E5R193-F1
#
_entry.id   AF-A0A9E5R193-F1
#
_cell.length_a   1.000
_cell.length_b   1.000
_cell.length_c   1.000
_cell.angle_alpha   90.00
_cell.angle_beta   90.00
_cell.angle_gamma   90.00
#
_symmetry.space_group_name_H-M   'P 1'
#
loop_
_entity.id
_entity.type
_entity.pdbx_description
1 polymer ?
#
loop_
_entity_poly.entity_id
_entity_poly.type
_entity_poly.pdbx_seq_one_letter_code
_entity_poly.pdbx_strand_id
1 'polypeptide(L)'
;MQKFLDQNAPLEALFTLVSRFSWPELHIAEPPPWMPAGWNTHLHEFYEAAQLQRLWAEEQGHWESARIETLAVFNNVDFYTFLKPLLGEVDETFVFMPNISYPSDLAVGLRVNNELVCIGPPRIAWGDNPPWPFDEDKGHIFSISLTEYVRLLLLKYLRQHAAEVAPAAEKPLPVSEDFKARYPNWGDQFTALVVPGIVALYLENHVSEQEAKAYVMMEKKAKGVTILPGVINVLQRYLNEQAEGKYESLKDYLSIFPRHLKVTKGIAAL
;
A
#
# COMPACT_ATOMS: atom_id res chain seq x y z
N MET A 1 9.04 -22.48 8.96
CA MET A 1 8.44 -21.27 9.55
C MET A 1 9.42 -20.58 10.50
N GLN A 2 9.96 -21.27 11.51
CA GLN A 2 10.93 -20.71 12.46
C GLN A 2 12.11 -19.97 11.80
N LYS A 3 12.77 -20.59 10.80
CA LYS A 3 13.88 -19.94 10.07
C LYS A 3 13.51 -18.60 9.40
N PHE A 4 12.27 -18.42 8.95
CA PHE A 4 11.81 -17.14 8.39
C PHE A 4 11.58 -16.09 9.48
N LEU A 5 11.05 -16.51 10.64
CA LEU A 5 10.90 -15.65 11.81
C LEU A 5 12.27 -15.23 12.35
N ASP A 6 13.22 -16.15 12.44
CA ASP A 6 14.60 -15.90 12.89
C ASP A 6 15.34 -14.92 11.97
N GLN A 7 15.01 -14.94 10.67
CA GLN A 7 15.59 -14.04 9.67
C GLN A 7 14.84 -12.71 9.55
N ASN A 8 13.79 -12.51 10.35
CA ASN A 8 12.90 -11.37 10.26
C ASN A 8 12.41 -11.13 8.83
N ALA A 9 12.04 -12.21 8.14
CA ALA A 9 11.59 -12.15 6.76
C ALA A 9 10.31 -11.30 6.68
N PRO A 10 10.24 -10.31 5.77
CA PRO A 10 9.06 -9.47 5.64
C PRO A 10 7.85 -10.31 5.17
N LEU A 11 6.65 -9.94 5.63
CA LEU A 11 5.41 -10.64 5.25
C LEU A 11 5.24 -10.68 3.74
N GLU A 12 5.58 -9.59 3.05
CA GLU A 12 5.53 -9.49 1.59
C GLU A 12 6.34 -10.59 0.92
N ALA A 13 7.53 -10.92 1.43
CA ALA A 13 8.34 -12.00 0.86
C ALA A 13 7.66 -13.36 1.04
N LEU A 14 7.04 -13.61 2.19
CA LEU A 14 6.31 -14.85 2.45
C LEU A 14 5.09 -14.98 1.52
N PHE A 15 4.27 -13.94 1.43
CA PHE A 15 3.08 -13.95 0.59
C PHE A 15 3.41 -13.99 -0.92
N THR A 16 4.47 -13.30 -1.37
CA THR A 16 4.96 -13.43 -2.75
C THR A 16 5.50 -14.84 -3.04
N LEU A 17 6.08 -15.53 -2.07
CA LEU A 17 6.46 -16.93 -2.26
C LEU A 17 5.23 -17.83 -2.33
N VAL A 18 4.25 -17.60 -1.45
CA VAL A 18 3.01 -18.37 -1.42
C VAL A 18 2.24 -18.28 -2.74
N SER A 19 2.23 -17.11 -3.38
CA SER A 19 1.58 -16.91 -4.69
C SER A 19 2.26 -17.65 -5.84
N ARG A 20 3.44 -18.26 -5.62
CA ARG A 20 4.16 -19.06 -6.63
C ARG A 20 3.90 -20.56 -6.52
N PHE A 21 3.19 -21.01 -5.49
CA PHE A 21 2.82 -22.41 -5.36
C PHE A 21 1.59 -22.76 -6.20
N SER A 22 1.56 -23.97 -6.73
CA SER A 22 0.31 -24.62 -7.10
C SER A 22 -0.44 -25.01 -5.84
N TRP A 23 -1.75 -24.86 -5.86
CA TRP A 23 -2.62 -25.31 -4.77
C TRP A 23 -3.52 -26.43 -5.29
N PRO A 24 -3.77 -27.49 -4.50
CA PRO A 24 -3.35 -27.70 -3.10
C PRO A 24 -1.98 -28.36 -2.90
N GLU A 25 -1.31 -28.83 -3.96
CA GLU A 25 -0.10 -29.66 -3.85
C GLU A 25 1.14 -28.92 -3.33
N LEU A 26 1.09 -27.58 -3.29
CA LEU A 26 2.16 -26.70 -2.85
C LEU A 26 3.47 -26.94 -3.61
N HIS A 27 3.37 -27.23 -4.90
CA HIS A 27 4.52 -27.36 -5.79
C HIS A 27 4.96 -25.99 -6.29
N ILE A 28 6.27 -25.77 -6.37
CA ILE A 28 6.87 -24.58 -6.97
C ILE A 28 7.87 -25.04 -8.03
N ALA A 29 7.71 -24.53 -9.25
CA ALA A 29 8.57 -24.92 -10.37
C ALA A 29 10.03 -24.50 -10.12
N GLU A 30 10.23 -23.26 -9.66
CA GLU A 30 11.54 -22.68 -9.41
C GLU A 30 11.57 -22.02 -8.02
N PRO A 31 11.95 -22.77 -6.97
CA PRO A 31 12.04 -22.21 -5.63
C PRO A 31 13.11 -21.11 -5.58
N PRO A 32 12.83 -19.95 -4.96
CA PRO A 32 13.83 -18.91 -4.87
C PRO A 32 14.99 -19.34 -3.96
N PRO A 33 16.22 -18.83 -4.19
CA PRO A 33 17.41 -19.30 -3.46
C PRO A 33 17.35 -19.09 -1.94
N TRP A 34 16.54 -18.13 -1.49
CA TRP A 34 16.36 -17.82 -0.08
C TRP A 34 15.30 -18.70 0.61
N MET A 35 14.52 -19.50 -0.14
CA MET A 35 13.52 -20.41 0.44
C MET A 35 14.23 -21.54 1.20
N PRO A 36 13.86 -21.81 2.47
CA PRO A 36 14.39 -22.95 3.20
C PRO A 36 14.09 -24.27 2.48
N ALA A 37 15.08 -25.17 2.43
CA ALA A 37 14.91 -26.50 1.87
C ALA A 37 13.77 -27.25 2.57
N GLY A 38 12.95 -27.96 1.78
CA GLY A 38 11.81 -28.74 2.27
C GLY A 38 10.64 -27.91 2.82
N TRP A 39 10.67 -26.59 2.71
CA TRP A 39 9.60 -25.74 3.27
C TRP A 39 8.24 -26.02 2.64
N ASN A 40 8.19 -26.25 1.33
CA ASN A 40 6.97 -26.62 0.61
C ASN A 40 6.41 -27.97 1.09
N THR A 41 7.27 -28.96 1.37
CA THR A 41 6.87 -30.26 1.95
C THR A 41 6.23 -30.06 3.33
N HIS A 42 6.87 -29.29 4.22
CA HIS A 42 6.29 -29.03 5.54
C HIS A 42 4.96 -28.25 5.48
N LEU A 43 4.81 -27.34 4.50
CA LEU A 43 3.53 -26.66 4.30
C LEU A 43 2.44 -27.62 3.81
N HIS A 44 2.78 -28.55 2.93
CA HIS A 44 1.85 -29.56 2.44
C HIS A 44 1.43 -30.53 3.56
N GLU A 45 2.39 -31.02 4.35
CA GLU A 45 2.10 -31.83 5.54
C GLU A 45 1.18 -31.07 6.53
N PHE A 46 1.40 -29.77 6.73
CA PHE A 46 0.51 -28.94 7.53
C PHE A 46 -0.89 -28.81 6.91
N TYR A 47 -0.97 -28.60 5.58
CA TYR A 47 -2.23 -28.52 4.85
C TYR A 47 -3.09 -29.78 5.06
N GLU A 48 -2.48 -30.96 4.96
CA GLU A 48 -3.13 -32.24 5.19
C GLU A 48 -3.50 -32.44 6.67
N ALA A 49 -2.56 -32.25 7.58
CA ALA A 49 -2.75 -32.49 9.01
C ALA A 49 -3.80 -31.56 9.63
N ALA A 50 -3.84 -30.29 9.22
CA ALA A 50 -4.82 -29.31 9.68
C ALA A 50 -6.14 -29.37 8.91
N GLN A 51 -6.27 -30.28 7.92
CA GLN A 51 -7.44 -30.42 7.06
C GLN A 51 -7.88 -29.09 6.42
N LEU A 52 -6.92 -28.30 5.92
CA LEU A 52 -7.21 -26.96 5.39
C LEU A 52 -8.16 -27.00 4.19
N GLN A 53 -8.20 -28.10 3.43
CA GLN A 53 -9.18 -28.30 2.37
C GLN A 53 -10.62 -28.28 2.92
N ARG A 54 -10.85 -28.93 4.05
CA ARG A 54 -12.16 -28.98 4.70
C ARG A 54 -12.53 -27.59 5.24
N LEU A 55 -11.59 -26.91 5.88
CA LEU A 55 -11.78 -25.54 6.34
C LEU A 55 -12.17 -24.62 5.17
N TRP A 56 -11.48 -24.73 4.02
CA TRP A 56 -11.80 -23.93 2.83
C TRP A 56 -13.20 -24.21 2.29
N ALA A 57 -13.65 -25.46 2.31
CA ALA A 57 -15.01 -25.81 1.90
C ALA A 57 -16.06 -25.26 2.88
N GLU A 58 -15.80 -25.33 4.19
CA GLU A 58 -16.69 -24.81 5.23
C GLU A 58 -16.80 -23.28 5.17
N GLU A 59 -15.71 -22.58 4.87
CA GLU A 59 -15.64 -21.11 4.81
C GLU A 59 -15.96 -20.52 3.43
N GLN A 60 -16.22 -21.36 2.41
CA GLN A 60 -16.37 -20.92 1.01
C GLN A 60 -17.44 -19.83 0.84
N GLY A 61 -18.54 -19.92 1.59
CA GLY A 61 -19.61 -18.92 1.55
C GLY A 61 -19.13 -17.52 1.95
N HIS A 62 -18.31 -17.43 3.00
CA HIS A 62 -17.75 -16.15 3.48
C HIS A 62 -16.77 -15.55 2.47
N TRP A 63 -15.94 -16.37 1.84
CA TRP A 63 -15.05 -15.94 0.77
C TRP A 63 -15.81 -15.40 -0.45
N GLU A 64 -16.88 -16.07 -0.85
CA GLU A 64 -17.71 -15.65 -1.99
C GLU A 64 -18.46 -14.35 -1.69
N SER A 65 -19.00 -14.19 -0.48
CA SER A 65 -19.58 -12.91 -0.03
C SER A 65 -18.56 -11.77 -0.09
N ALA A 66 -17.38 -11.94 0.49
CA ALA A 66 -16.33 -10.93 0.45
C ALA A 66 -15.90 -10.58 -0.99
N ARG A 67 -15.87 -11.58 -1.88
CA ARG A 67 -15.59 -11.37 -3.31
C ARG A 67 -16.69 -10.52 -3.98
N ILE A 68 -17.96 -10.82 -3.72
CA ILE A 68 -19.10 -10.07 -4.28
C ILE A 68 -19.10 -8.62 -3.77
N GLU A 69 -18.92 -8.44 -2.46
CA GLU A 69 -18.87 -7.11 -1.81
C GLU A 69 -17.72 -6.27 -2.38
N THR A 70 -16.52 -6.83 -2.49
CA THR A 70 -15.35 -6.11 -3.03
C THR A 70 -15.49 -5.79 -4.51
N LEU A 71 -16.08 -6.68 -5.32
CA LEU A 71 -16.40 -6.37 -6.71
C LEU A 71 -17.37 -5.19 -6.81
N ALA A 72 -18.38 -5.13 -5.94
CA ALA A 72 -19.32 -4.02 -5.89
C ALA A 72 -18.63 -2.70 -5.47
N VAL A 73 -17.65 -2.75 -4.56
CA VAL A 73 -16.83 -1.60 -4.14
C VAL A 73 -16.01 -1.05 -5.31
N PHE A 74 -15.42 -1.90 -6.15
CA PHE A 74 -14.54 -1.48 -7.25
C PHE A 74 -15.21 -1.25 -8.60
N ASN A 75 -16.50 -1.56 -8.75
CA ASN A 75 -17.19 -1.56 -10.05
C ASN A 75 -17.10 -0.23 -10.86
N ASN A 76 -16.90 0.91 -10.20
CA ASN A 76 -16.81 2.24 -10.84
C ASN A 76 -15.53 3.00 -10.44
N VAL A 77 -14.48 2.28 -10.09
CA VAL A 77 -13.21 2.88 -9.64
C VAL A 77 -12.23 2.96 -10.80
N ASP A 78 -11.71 4.15 -11.07
CA ASP A 78 -10.62 4.36 -12.02
C ASP A 78 -9.39 4.92 -11.31
N PHE A 79 -8.57 4.02 -10.76
CA PHE A 79 -7.28 4.40 -10.19
C PHE A 79 -6.24 4.77 -11.26
N TYR A 80 -6.34 4.22 -12.47
CA TYR A 80 -5.34 4.45 -13.52
C TYR A 80 -5.33 5.92 -13.95
N THR A 81 -6.52 6.47 -14.26
CA THR A 81 -6.65 7.89 -14.63
C THR A 81 -6.18 8.82 -13.50
N PHE A 82 -6.52 8.49 -12.26
CA PHE A 82 -6.11 9.28 -11.10
C PHE A 82 -4.58 9.27 -10.88
N LEU A 83 -3.93 8.11 -11.03
CA LEU A 83 -2.50 7.96 -10.75
C LEU A 83 -1.61 8.46 -11.89
N LYS A 84 -2.12 8.50 -13.12
CA LYS A 84 -1.38 8.93 -14.32
C LYS A 84 -0.61 10.26 -14.17
N PRO A 85 -1.20 11.38 -13.70
CA PRO A 85 -0.44 12.62 -13.52
C PRO A 85 0.63 12.55 -12.42
N LEU A 86 0.51 11.60 -11.48
CA LEU A 86 1.44 11.44 -10.36
C LEU A 86 2.62 10.52 -10.70
N LEU A 87 2.35 9.40 -11.37
CA LEU A 87 3.32 8.30 -11.52
C LEU A 87 3.53 7.87 -12.99
N GLY A 88 2.84 8.50 -13.94
CA GLY A 88 2.83 8.09 -15.34
C GLY A 88 1.86 6.94 -15.61
N GLU A 89 1.96 6.36 -16.81
CA GLU A 89 1.16 5.19 -17.17
C GLU A 89 1.45 4.01 -16.24
N VAL A 90 0.41 3.30 -15.83
CA VAL A 90 0.51 2.09 -15.03
C VAL A 90 0.14 0.90 -15.89
N ASP A 91 1.14 0.09 -16.24
CA ASP A 91 0.97 -1.10 -17.07
C ASP A 91 0.55 -2.34 -16.25
N GLU A 92 0.75 -2.30 -14.93
CA GLU A 92 0.38 -3.39 -14.03
C GLU A 92 -1.13 -3.46 -13.78
N THR A 93 -1.68 -4.67 -13.68
CA THR A 93 -3.08 -4.87 -13.27
C THR A 93 -3.22 -4.79 -11.75
N PHE A 94 -4.14 -3.96 -11.28
CA PHE A 94 -4.51 -3.91 -9.86
C PHE A 94 -5.45 -5.05 -9.49
N VAL A 95 -5.08 -5.79 -8.44
CA VAL A 95 -5.85 -6.93 -7.92
C VAL A 95 -6.09 -6.73 -6.44
N PHE A 96 -7.35 -6.63 -6.03
CA PHE A 96 -7.72 -6.67 -4.62
C PHE A 96 -8.11 -8.09 -4.23
N MET A 97 -7.51 -8.61 -3.17
CA MET A 97 -7.84 -9.89 -2.56
C MET A 97 -8.39 -9.63 -1.15
N PRO A 98 -9.68 -9.92 -0.89
CA PRO A 98 -10.23 -9.75 0.45
C PRO A 98 -9.49 -10.66 1.44
N ASN A 99 -9.20 -10.17 2.64
CA ASN A 99 -8.71 -10.98 3.74
C ASN A 99 -9.77 -11.05 4.84
N ILE A 100 -10.43 -12.20 4.97
CA ILE A 100 -11.45 -12.42 6.01
C ILE A 100 -10.85 -12.94 7.33
N SER A 101 -9.52 -13.08 7.41
CA SER A 101 -8.84 -13.61 8.60
C SER A 101 -8.77 -12.55 9.71
N TYR A 102 -9.70 -12.60 10.66
CA TYR A 102 -9.69 -11.77 11.87
C TYR A 102 -8.80 -12.40 12.97
N PRO A 103 -8.02 -11.63 13.77
CA PRO A 103 -8.03 -10.17 13.93
C PRO A 103 -7.01 -9.38 13.09
N SER A 104 -6.70 -9.80 11.86
CA SER A 104 -5.78 -9.02 11.01
C SER A 104 -6.37 -7.67 10.63
N ASP A 105 -5.66 -6.58 10.94
CA ASP A 105 -5.98 -5.20 10.53
C ASP A 105 -5.01 -4.63 9.50
N LEU A 106 -3.97 -5.39 9.14
CA LEU A 106 -2.95 -4.98 8.19
C LEU A 106 -3.27 -5.48 6.78
N ALA A 107 -3.09 -4.59 5.81
CA ALA A 107 -3.03 -4.94 4.40
C ALA A 107 -1.60 -5.31 3.99
N VAL A 108 -1.48 -6.18 2.99
CA VAL A 108 -0.20 -6.61 2.42
C VAL A 108 -0.22 -6.42 0.91
N GLY A 109 0.76 -5.68 0.42
CA GLY A 109 0.95 -5.35 -1.00
C GLY A 109 2.05 -6.17 -1.62
N LEU A 110 1.75 -6.83 -2.73
CA LEU A 110 2.65 -7.74 -3.42
C LEU A 110 2.75 -7.35 -4.90
N ARG A 111 3.93 -7.59 -5.50
CA ARG A 111 4.06 -7.62 -6.95
C ARG A 111 4.27 -9.06 -7.40
N VAL A 112 3.37 -9.55 -8.23
CA VAL A 112 3.41 -10.91 -8.78
C VAL A 112 3.19 -10.82 -10.28
N ASN A 113 4.15 -11.25 -11.09
CA ASN A 113 4.12 -11.08 -12.55
C ASN A 113 3.85 -9.61 -12.94
N ASN A 114 2.78 -9.34 -13.70
CA ASN A 114 2.33 -8.00 -14.09
C ASN A 114 1.17 -7.48 -13.22
N GLU A 115 1.01 -8.01 -12.00
CA GLU A 115 -0.06 -7.63 -11.08
C GLU A 115 0.51 -6.94 -9.84
N LEU A 116 -0.20 -5.91 -9.35
CA LEU A 116 -0.04 -5.40 -8.00
C LEU A 116 -1.24 -5.88 -7.18
N VAL A 117 -0.96 -6.76 -6.21
CA VAL A 117 -1.99 -7.40 -5.38
C VAL A 117 -2.03 -6.69 -4.04
N CYS A 118 -3.21 -6.26 -3.61
CA CYS A 118 -3.49 -5.82 -2.24
C CYS A 118 -4.33 -6.89 -1.55
N ILE A 119 -3.74 -7.55 -0.55
CA ILE A 119 -4.46 -8.46 0.36
C ILE A 119 -4.90 -7.62 1.55
N GLY A 120 -6.19 -7.30 1.64
CA GLY A 120 -6.69 -6.30 2.59
C GLY A 120 -7.88 -6.79 3.42
N PRO A 121 -7.88 -6.58 4.76
CA PRO A 121 -9.04 -6.87 5.59
C PRO A 121 -10.06 -5.72 5.51
N PRO A 122 -11.34 -6.00 5.81
CA PRO A 122 -12.32 -4.94 5.98
C PRO A 122 -12.07 -4.22 7.31
N ARG A 123 -12.82 -3.16 7.58
CA ARG A 123 -12.66 -2.40 8.83
C ARG A 123 -13.10 -3.25 10.03
N ILE A 124 -12.25 -3.30 11.05
CA ILE A 124 -12.58 -3.96 12.32
C ILE A 124 -13.74 -3.21 12.99
N ALA A 125 -14.78 -3.95 13.37
CA ALA A 125 -15.89 -3.42 14.14
C ALA A 125 -15.47 -3.11 15.58
N TRP A 126 -16.25 -2.28 16.27
CA TRP A 126 -15.94 -1.90 17.65
C TRP A 126 -16.06 -3.09 18.62
N GLY A 127 -15.05 -3.31 19.46
CA GLY A 127 -15.03 -4.35 20.49
C GLY A 127 -14.73 -5.75 19.95
N ASP A 128 -15.44 -6.76 20.45
CA ASP A 128 -15.29 -8.17 20.04
C ASP A 128 -16.20 -8.56 18.85
N ASN A 129 -16.77 -7.56 18.17
CA ASN A 129 -17.64 -7.80 17.02
C ASN A 129 -16.82 -8.24 15.79
N PRO A 130 -17.38 -9.11 14.93
CA PRO A 130 -16.74 -9.44 13.67
C PRO A 130 -16.57 -8.17 12.81
N PRO A 131 -15.56 -8.12 11.91
CA PRO A 131 -15.36 -6.99 11.01
C PRO A 131 -16.62 -6.64 10.20
N TRP A 132 -16.73 -5.38 9.80
CA TRP A 132 -17.81 -4.96 8.90
C TRP A 132 -17.66 -5.64 7.52
N PRO A 133 -18.76 -5.87 6.79
CA PRO A 133 -18.71 -6.23 5.38
C PRO A 133 -17.86 -5.23 4.56
N PHE A 134 -17.30 -5.71 3.45
CA PHE A 134 -16.37 -4.90 2.64
C PHE A 134 -17.04 -3.70 1.97
N ASP A 135 -18.35 -3.76 1.73
CA ASP A 135 -19.10 -2.73 1.04
C ASP A 135 -19.68 -1.64 1.95
N GLU A 136 -19.56 -1.79 3.28
CA GLU A 136 -20.02 -0.79 4.26
C GLU A 136 -19.07 0.42 4.39
N ASP A 137 -17.75 0.21 4.29
CA ASP A 137 -16.74 1.29 4.36
C ASP A 137 -15.82 1.27 3.14
N LYS A 138 -16.33 1.79 2.02
CA LYS A 138 -15.58 1.89 0.76
C LYS A 138 -14.34 2.77 0.88
N GLY A 139 -14.40 3.81 1.72
CA GLY A 139 -13.28 4.72 1.98
C GLY A 139 -12.08 3.96 2.55
N HIS A 140 -12.32 3.10 3.53
CA HIS A 140 -11.31 2.19 4.06
C HIS A 140 -10.72 1.28 2.98
N ILE A 141 -11.54 0.61 2.17
CA ILE A 141 -11.07 -0.30 1.12
C ILE A 141 -10.23 0.43 0.06
N PHE A 142 -10.64 1.61 -0.39
CA PHE A 142 -9.84 2.42 -1.31
C PHE A 142 -8.52 2.86 -0.67
N SER A 143 -8.56 3.27 0.60
CA SER A 143 -7.37 3.75 1.31
C SER A 143 -6.30 2.68 1.45
N ILE A 144 -6.66 1.46 1.87
CA ILE A 144 -5.69 0.36 2.00
C ILE A 144 -5.18 -0.09 0.63
N SER A 145 -6.05 -0.19 -0.36
CA SER A 145 -5.68 -0.62 -1.71
C SER A 145 -4.71 0.34 -2.38
N LEU A 146 -5.03 1.64 -2.37
CA LEU A 146 -4.14 2.66 -2.90
C LEU A 146 -2.84 2.78 -2.11
N THR A 147 -2.87 2.60 -0.79
CA THR A 147 -1.64 2.58 0.01
C THR A 147 -0.67 1.51 -0.51
N GLU A 148 -1.17 0.30 -0.76
CA GLU A 148 -0.35 -0.81 -1.25
C GLU A 148 0.10 -0.58 -2.71
N TYR A 149 -0.81 -0.22 -3.61
CA TYR A 149 -0.48 0.00 -5.03
C TYR A 149 0.49 1.16 -5.22
N VAL A 150 0.20 2.32 -4.62
CA VAL A 150 1.04 3.52 -4.75
C VAL A 150 2.40 3.29 -4.12
N ARG A 151 2.51 2.57 -2.99
CA ARG A 151 3.82 2.23 -2.43
C ARG A 151 4.65 1.43 -3.42
N LEU A 152 4.09 0.37 -4.01
CA LEU A 152 4.82 -0.49 -4.96
C LEU A 152 5.19 0.24 -6.26
N LEU A 153 4.30 1.09 -6.76
CA LEU A 153 4.56 1.93 -7.93
C LEU A 153 5.64 2.97 -7.64
N LEU A 154 5.55 3.67 -6.50
CA LEU A 154 6.50 4.71 -6.15
C LEU A 154 7.90 4.14 -5.87
N LEU A 155 7.99 2.97 -5.21
CA LEU A 155 9.27 2.27 -5.04
C LEU A 155 9.90 1.86 -6.38
N LYS A 156 9.09 1.48 -7.38
CA LYS A 156 9.57 1.21 -8.75
C LYS A 156 10.02 2.51 -9.41
N TYR A 157 9.20 3.54 -9.34
CA TYR A 157 9.43 4.86 -9.93
C TYR A 157 10.75 5.48 -9.44
N LEU A 158 10.96 5.55 -8.12
CA LEU A 158 12.19 6.11 -7.54
C LEU A 158 13.44 5.33 -7.95
N ARG A 159 13.33 4.01 -8.12
CA ARG A 159 14.45 3.19 -8.62
C ARG A 159 14.75 3.44 -10.10
N GLN A 160 13.71 3.59 -10.92
CA GLN A 160 13.87 3.90 -12.35
C GLN A 160 14.44 5.30 -12.59
N HIS A 161 14.19 6.24 -11.67
CA HIS A 161 14.67 7.63 -11.70
C HIS A 161 15.76 7.89 -10.66
N ALA A 162 16.64 6.91 -10.41
CA ALA A 162 17.68 7.02 -9.38
C ALA A 162 18.64 8.20 -9.62
N ALA A 163 18.87 8.57 -10.89
CA ALA A 163 19.74 9.70 -11.27
C ALA A 163 19.15 11.06 -10.85
N GLU A 164 17.83 11.21 -10.88
CA GLU A 164 17.12 12.40 -10.43
C GLU A 164 16.88 12.39 -8.91
N VAL A 165 16.71 11.20 -8.32
CA VAL A 165 16.57 11.04 -6.86
C VAL A 165 17.86 11.39 -6.12
N ALA A 166 19.03 10.99 -6.62
CA ALA A 166 20.32 11.22 -5.96
C ALA A 166 20.57 12.71 -5.59
N PRO A 167 20.49 13.68 -6.52
CA PRO A 167 20.65 15.10 -6.17
C PRO A 167 19.49 15.64 -5.32
N ALA A 168 18.28 15.09 -5.44
CA ALA A 168 17.17 15.47 -4.55
C ALA A 168 17.42 15.03 -3.09
N ALA A 169 18.05 13.86 -2.92
CA ALA A 169 18.36 13.26 -1.62
C ALA A 169 19.42 14.03 -0.81
N GLU A 170 20.26 14.85 -1.47
CA GLU A 170 21.18 15.77 -0.80
C GLU A 170 20.45 16.80 0.06
N LYS A 171 19.19 17.09 -0.25
CA LYS A 171 18.34 18.01 0.52
C LYS A 171 17.47 17.20 1.49
N PRO A 172 17.70 17.32 2.81
CA PRO A 172 16.92 16.56 3.78
C PRO A 172 15.45 17.00 3.79
N LEU A 173 14.56 16.02 3.88
CA LEU A 173 13.14 16.24 4.08
C LEU A 173 12.88 16.87 5.47
N PRO A 174 11.92 17.81 5.60
CA PRO A 174 11.65 18.54 6.85
C PRO A 174 10.84 17.74 7.89
N VAL A 175 11.23 16.49 8.13
CA VAL A 175 10.61 15.53 9.05
C VAL A 175 11.29 15.52 10.43
N SER A 176 10.65 14.93 11.45
CA SER A 176 11.23 14.77 12.79
C SER A 176 12.33 13.71 12.81
N GLU A 177 13.19 13.73 13.85
CA GLU A 177 14.22 12.71 14.03
C GLU A 177 13.63 11.31 14.24
N ASP A 178 12.52 11.17 14.98
CA ASP A 178 11.81 9.90 15.14
C ASP A 178 11.35 9.32 13.80
N PHE A 179 10.91 10.18 12.88
CA PHE A 179 10.51 9.77 11.53
C PHE A 179 11.71 9.31 10.71
N LYS A 180 12.86 9.99 10.81
CA LYS A 180 14.11 9.56 10.15
C LYS A 180 14.62 8.25 10.71
N ALA A 181 14.48 8.01 12.02
CA ALA A 181 14.87 6.75 12.64
C ALA A 181 14.02 5.58 12.12
N ARG A 182 12.71 5.81 11.89
CA ARG A 182 11.80 4.82 11.32
C ARG A 182 12.01 4.59 9.82
N TYR A 183 12.38 5.64 9.09
CA TYR A 183 12.63 5.60 7.65
C TYR A 183 14.05 6.12 7.35
N PRO A 184 15.08 5.25 7.38
CA PRO A 184 16.48 5.69 7.42
C PRO A 184 16.98 6.37 6.13
N ASN A 185 16.44 5.99 4.97
CA ASN A 185 16.86 6.56 3.69
C ASN A 185 15.81 7.54 3.12
N TRP A 186 16.27 8.42 2.24
CA TRP A 186 15.43 9.48 1.67
C TRP A 186 14.23 8.92 0.88
N GLY A 187 14.44 7.83 0.13
CA GLY A 187 13.37 7.20 -0.66
C GLY A 187 12.24 6.65 0.20
N ASP A 188 12.57 6.02 1.32
CA ASP A 188 11.60 5.52 2.28
C ASP A 188 10.86 6.67 2.97
N GLN A 189 11.58 7.74 3.35
CA GLN A 189 10.96 8.94 3.93
C GLN A 189 9.99 9.59 2.94
N PHE A 190 10.40 9.75 1.68
CA PHE A 190 9.57 10.33 0.63
C PHE A 190 8.33 9.47 0.40
N THR A 191 8.51 8.15 0.27
CA THR A 191 7.40 7.19 0.10
C THR A 191 6.41 7.25 1.26
N ALA A 192 6.91 7.23 2.50
CA ALA A 192 6.08 7.28 3.71
C ALA A 192 5.30 8.60 3.88
N LEU A 193 5.72 9.68 3.21
CA LEU A 193 5.00 10.95 3.17
C LEU A 193 4.01 11.01 2.00
N VAL A 194 4.45 10.62 0.82
CA VAL A 194 3.72 10.83 -0.44
C VAL A 194 2.58 9.85 -0.61
N VAL A 195 2.75 8.59 -0.22
CA VAL A 195 1.68 7.57 -0.29
C VAL A 195 0.42 8.04 0.45
N PRO A 196 0.45 8.42 1.74
CA PRO A 196 -0.74 8.89 2.42
C PRO A 196 -1.25 10.22 1.86
N GLY A 197 -0.39 11.07 1.30
CA GLY A 197 -0.81 12.29 0.60
C GLY A 197 -1.65 11.99 -0.64
N ILE A 198 -1.21 11.04 -1.47
CA ILE A 198 -1.93 10.59 -2.68
C ILE A 198 -3.27 9.95 -2.30
N VAL A 199 -3.28 9.10 -1.25
CA VAL A 199 -4.53 8.49 -0.77
C VAL A 199 -5.52 9.56 -0.30
N ALA A 200 -5.07 10.54 0.48
CA ALA A 200 -5.94 11.62 0.94
C ALA A 200 -6.54 12.42 -0.23
N LEU A 201 -5.75 12.70 -1.27
CA LEU A 201 -6.24 13.35 -2.50
C LEU A 201 -7.27 12.51 -3.25
N TYR A 202 -7.06 11.19 -3.32
CA TYR A 202 -8.04 10.32 -3.94
C TYR A 202 -9.37 10.36 -3.20
N LEU A 203 -9.32 10.21 -1.87
CA LEU A 203 -10.51 10.21 -1.01
C LEU A 203 -11.26 11.55 -1.11
N GLU A 204 -10.55 12.67 -1.14
CA GLU A 204 -11.13 14.00 -1.27
C GLU A 204 -11.87 14.16 -2.61
N ASN A 205 -11.24 13.72 -3.70
CA ASN A 205 -11.75 13.93 -5.06
C ASN A 205 -12.83 12.91 -5.48
N HIS A 206 -12.81 11.69 -4.94
CA HIS A 206 -13.64 10.58 -5.43
C HIS A 206 -14.57 9.98 -4.37
N VAL A 207 -14.40 10.31 -3.08
CA VAL A 207 -15.27 9.81 -2.01
C VAL A 207 -15.97 10.97 -1.31
N SER A 208 -15.25 11.72 -0.48
CA SER A 208 -15.71 12.97 0.12
C SER A 208 -14.58 13.68 0.86
N GLU A 209 -14.72 15.00 1.03
CA GLU A 209 -13.82 15.80 1.89
C GLU A 209 -13.82 15.28 3.35
N GLN A 210 -14.96 14.80 3.85
CA GLN A 210 -15.06 14.26 5.20
C GLN A 210 -14.22 12.99 5.37
N GLU A 211 -14.26 12.09 4.39
CA GLU A 211 -13.48 10.85 4.39
C GLU A 211 -11.98 11.15 4.36
N ALA A 212 -11.56 12.07 3.50
CA ALA A 212 -10.15 12.52 3.45
C ALA A 212 -9.68 13.10 4.79
N LYS A 213 -10.50 13.94 5.44
CA LYS A 213 -10.18 14.50 6.77
C LYS A 213 -10.09 13.42 7.85
N ALA A 214 -11.01 12.45 7.84
CA ALA A 214 -10.98 11.32 8.77
C ALA A 214 -9.69 10.49 8.58
N TYR A 215 -9.35 10.15 7.34
CA TYR A 215 -8.12 9.47 6.99
C TYR A 215 -6.86 10.23 7.46
N VAL A 216 -6.76 11.53 7.15
CA VAL A 216 -5.62 12.37 7.58
C VAL A 216 -5.50 12.41 9.12
N MET A 217 -6.63 12.47 9.83
CA MET A 217 -6.64 12.42 11.29
C MET A 217 -6.12 11.07 11.83
N MET A 218 -6.52 9.96 11.21
CA MET A 218 -6.08 8.62 11.58
C MET A 218 -4.58 8.44 11.32
N GLU A 219 -4.09 8.82 10.14
CA GLU A 219 -2.65 8.74 9.80
C GLU A 219 -1.79 9.59 10.73
N LYS A 220 -2.27 10.78 11.12
CA LYS A 220 -1.59 11.63 12.12
C LYS A 220 -1.47 10.95 13.48
N LYS A 221 -2.53 10.29 13.95
CA LYS A 221 -2.56 9.61 15.25
C LYS A 221 -1.76 8.31 15.25
N ALA A 222 -1.93 7.46 14.24
CA ALA A 222 -1.35 6.12 14.18
C ALA A 222 0.14 6.14 13.80
N LYS A 223 0.53 6.99 12.86
CA LYS A 223 1.89 6.99 12.28
C LYS A 223 2.72 8.22 12.64
N GLY A 224 2.15 9.18 13.38
CA GLY A 224 2.84 10.40 13.81
C GLY A 224 3.15 11.37 12.68
N VAL A 225 2.48 11.25 11.52
CA VAL A 225 2.75 12.05 10.32
C VAL A 225 2.06 13.41 10.43
N THR A 226 2.53 14.26 11.33
CA THR A 226 1.96 15.60 11.57
C THR A 226 2.09 16.54 10.38
N ILE A 227 3.02 16.25 9.46
CA ILE A 227 3.28 17.06 8.27
C ILE A 227 2.36 16.72 7.08
N LEU A 228 1.48 15.72 7.20
CA LEU A 228 0.65 15.22 6.11
C LEU A 228 -0.20 16.31 5.41
N PRO A 229 -0.87 17.26 6.10
CA PRO A 229 -1.57 18.36 5.42
C PRO A 229 -0.65 19.20 4.53
N GLY A 230 0.60 19.42 4.97
CA GLY A 230 1.61 20.11 4.17
C GLY A 230 2.02 19.31 2.94
N VAL A 231 2.06 17.98 3.03
CA VAL A 231 2.33 17.10 1.87
C VAL A 231 1.18 17.16 0.86
N ILE A 232 -0.07 17.09 1.32
CA ILE A 232 -1.27 17.19 0.47
C ILE A 232 -1.24 18.49 -0.34
N ASN A 233 -0.99 19.62 0.33
CA ASN A 233 -0.88 20.93 -0.34
C ASN A 233 0.25 20.97 -1.38
N VAL A 234 1.40 20.34 -1.10
CA VAL A 234 2.52 20.27 -2.04
C VAL A 234 2.18 19.40 -3.25
N LEU A 235 1.47 18.28 -3.06
CA LEU A 235 1.02 17.40 -4.14
C LEU A 235 -0.05 18.08 -5.01
N GLN A 236 -1.03 18.77 -4.41
CA GLN A 236 -2.01 19.56 -5.16
C GLN A 236 -1.32 20.65 -5.99
N ARG A 237 -0.35 21.34 -5.38
CA ARG A 237 0.45 22.33 -6.09
C ARG A 237 1.22 21.71 -7.27
N TYR A 238 1.85 20.55 -7.06
CA TYR A 238 2.53 19.81 -8.14
C TYR A 238 1.56 19.49 -9.27
N LEU A 239 0.38 18.93 -8.97
CA LEU A 239 -0.64 18.57 -9.97
C LEU A 239 -1.10 19.79 -10.78
N ASN A 240 -1.34 20.92 -10.11
CA ASN A 240 -1.72 22.17 -10.78
C ASN A 240 -0.58 22.70 -11.68
N GLU A 241 0.65 22.74 -11.16
CA GLU A 241 1.81 23.21 -11.94
C GLU A 241 2.14 22.26 -13.11
N GLN A 242 1.92 20.96 -12.97
CA GLN A 242 2.05 19.97 -14.05
C GLN A 242 0.98 20.18 -15.13
N ALA A 243 -0.28 20.40 -14.74
CA ALA A 243 -1.36 20.71 -15.68
C ALA A 243 -1.12 22.01 -16.47
N GLU A 244 -0.38 22.97 -15.88
CA GLU A 244 0.09 24.18 -16.54
C GLU A 244 1.34 23.96 -17.43
N GLY A 245 1.88 22.74 -17.49
CA GLY A 245 3.06 22.38 -18.29
C GLY A 245 4.40 22.76 -17.67
N LYS A 246 4.46 23.10 -16.37
CA LYS A 246 5.73 23.44 -15.70
C LYS A 246 6.63 22.24 -15.43
N TYR A 247 6.03 21.04 -15.31
CA TYR A 247 6.74 19.78 -15.12
C TYR A 247 6.13 18.74 -16.05
N GLU A 248 6.97 17.85 -16.59
CA GLU A 248 6.51 16.72 -17.39
C GLU A 248 6.05 15.59 -16.46
N SER A 249 6.82 15.33 -15.40
CA SER A 249 6.54 14.25 -14.45
C SER A 249 7.07 14.54 -13.03
N LEU A 250 6.76 13.64 -12.10
CA LEU A 250 7.14 13.79 -10.69
C LEU A 250 8.66 13.90 -10.48
N LYS A 251 9.48 13.24 -11.30
CA LYS A 251 10.95 13.29 -11.22
C LYS A 251 11.48 14.72 -11.31
N ASP A 252 10.85 15.58 -12.12
CA ASP A 252 11.24 16.97 -12.30
C ASP A 252 10.97 17.81 -11.03
N TYR A 253 10.05 17.34 -10.19
CA TYR A 253 9.61 18.01 -8.98
C TYR A 253 10.38 17.56 -7.72
N LEU A 254 11.06 16.41 -7.75
CA LEU A 254 11.70 15.80 -6.57
C LEU A 254 12.67 16.75 -5.87
N SER A 255 13.48 17.48 -6.64
CA SER A 255 14.49 18.40 -6.09
C SER A 255 13.92 19.66 -5.42
N ILE A 256 12.65 19.97 -5.71
CA ILE A 256 11.91 21.15 -5.24
C ILE A 256 11.00 20.78 -4.05
N PHE A 257 10.50 19.54 -4.02
CA PHE A 257 9.58 19.04 -3.01
C PHE A 257 10.00 19.37 -1.56
N PRO A 258 11.25 19.14 -1.09
CA PRO A 258 11.64 19.46 0.28
C PRO A 258 11.50 20.96 0.62
N ARG A 259 11.75 21.84 -0.36
CA ARG A 259 11.63 23.29 -0.17
C ARG A 259 10.16 23.69 -0.02
N HIS A 260 9.28 23.21 -0.89
CA HIS A 260 7.86 23.52 -0.80
C HIS A 260 7.24 22.96 0.48
N LEU A 261 7.66 21.78 0.91
CA LEU A 261 7.21 21.19 2.18
C LEU A 261 7.68 21.97 3.42
N LYS A 262 8.88 22.58 3.38
CA LYS A 262 9.35 23.47 4.45
C LYS A 262 8.47 24.72 4.57
N VAL A 263 8.08 25.32 3.45
CA VAL A 263 7.25 26.53 3.42
C VAL A 263 5.86 26.25 4.00
N THR A 264 5.23 25.14 3.63
CA THR A 264 3.90 24.77 4.16
C THR A 264 3.94 24.50 5.66
N LYS A 265 5.01 23.87 6.18
CA LYS A 265 5.21 23.68 7.61
C LYS A 265 5.35 25.01 8.37
N GLY A 266 6.03 25.99 7.78
CA GLY A 266 6.19 27.32 8.37
C GLY A 266 4.86 28.10 8.48
N ILE A 267 4.00 27.99 7.47
CA ILE A 267 2.68 28.64 7.45
C ILE A 267 1.73 28.03 8.49
N ALA A 268 1.75 26.71 8.68
CA ALA A 268 0.89 26.04 9.66
C ALA A 268 1.31 26.26 11.13
N ALA A 269 2.50 26.82 11.37
CA ALA A 269 3.02 27.14 12.69
C ALA A 269 2.82 28.61 13.10
N LEU A 270 2.32 29.45 12.18
CA LEU A 270 1.89 30.83 12.40
C LEU A 270 0.39 30.88 12.69
#